data_AF-A0A3D0CFF5-F1
#
_entry.id   AF-A0A3D0CFF5-F1
#
_cell.length_a   1.000
_cell.length_b   1.000
_cell.length_c   1.000
_cell.angle_alpha   90.00
_cell.angle_beta   90.00
_cell.angle_gamma   90.00
#
_symmetry.space_group_name_H-M   'P 1'
#
loop_
_entity.id
_entity.type
_entity.pdbx_description
1 polymer ?
#
loop_
_entity_poly.entity_id
_entity_poly.type
_entity_poly.pdbx_seq_one_letter_code
_entity_poly.pdbx_strand_id
1 'polypeptide(L)'
;MNQMLGNYCPIADAVSAHTMIFDAPEVTPDESTSEIVAELLEHGCVTINRTEYHVMELYQWGGEKTEEDLRNLVFMNIRDPEAAKELATEIITECAIYFFGVHDPALASIYYQENHGEY
;
A
#
# COMPACT_ATOMS: atom_id res chain seq x y z
N MET A 1 -45.04 -17.84 27.18
CA MET A 1 -43.71 -18.42 26.84
C MET A 1 -43.20 -17.68 25.62
N ASN A 2 -41.92 -17.24 25.65
CA ASN A 2 -40.97 -16.99 24.54
C ASN A 2 -41.43 -16.09 23.35
N GLN A 3 -40.75 -15.03 22.84
CA GLN A 3 -39.33 -14.80 22.46
C GLN A 3 -38.77 -15.83 21.45
N MET A 4 -38.04 -15.54 20.37
CA MET A 4 -37.69 -14.37 19.53
C MET A 4 -37.46 -14.96 18.09
N LEU A 5 -37.05 -14.32 16.98
CA LEU A 5 -36.43 -13.03 16.61
C LEU A 5 -37.26 -12.40 15.45
N GLY A 6 -36.95 -11.25 14.84
CA GLY A 6 -35.82 -10.30 15.00
C GLY A 6 -35.99 -9.04 14.14
N ASN A 7 -34.95 -8.18 14.11
CA ASN A 7 -34.98 -6.89 13.43
C ASN A 7 -35.08 -7.02 11.90
N TYR A 8 -36.22 -6.63 11.32
CA TYR A 8 -36.25 -6.16 9.93
C TYR A 8 -36.26 -4.63 9.95
N CYS A 9 -35.07 -4.04 9.82
CA CYS A 9 -34.91 -2.59 9.68
C CYS A 9 -34.74 -2.27 8.19
N PRO A 10 -35.69 -1.56 7.55
CA PRO A 10 -35.57 -1.19 6.14
C PRO A 10 -34.60 -0.01 5.97
N ILE A 11 -33.31 -0.28 6.16
CA ILE A 11 -32.20 0.56 5.66
C ILE A 11 -31.59 -0.17 4.46
N ALA A 12 -32.44 -0.38 3.46
CA ALA A 12 -32.08 -0.64 2.08
C ALA A 12 -32.66 0.51 1.24
N ASP A 13 -32.10 0.73 0.04
CA ASP A 13 -32.64 1.65 -0.98
C ASP A 13 -32.65 3.16 -0.64
N ALA A 14 -31.70 3.66 0.17
CA ALA A 14 -31.60 5.11 0.48
C ALA A 14 -30.18 5.73 0.53
N VAL A 15 -29.10 4.99 0.25
CA VAL A 15 -27.70 5.52 0.28
C VAL A 15 -26.92 5.18 -1.01
N SER A 16 -27.61 4.84 -2.09
CA SER A 16 -27.00 4.43 -3.37
C SER A 16 -26.86 5.58 -4.39
N ALA A 17 -26.99 6.85 -3.96
CA ALA A 17 -26.88 8.00 -4.86
C ALA A 17 -26.44 9.28 -4.12
N HIS A 18 -25.52 10.03 -4.74
CA HIS A 18 -25.21 11.45 -4.47
C HIS A 18 -24.47 11.85 -3.17
N THR A 19 -23.66 10.97 -2.55
CA THR A 19 -22.36 11.48 -2.07
C THR A 19 -21.53 11.78 -3.31
N MET A 20 -21.05 13.02 -3.42
CA MET A 20 -20.57 13.57 -4.68
C MET A 20 -19.27 12.90 -5.12
N ILE A 21 -19.03 12.87 -6.43
CA ILE A 21 -17.67 12.86 -6.95
C ILE A 21 -17.07 14.18 -6.45
N PHE A 22 -16.23 14.12 -5.42
CA PHE A 22 -15.40 15.26 -5.06
C PHE A 22 -14.42 15.50 -6.21
N ASP A 23 -14.16 16.78 -6.51
CA ASP A 23 -13.09 17.18 -7.44
C ASP A 23 -11.70 16.97 -6.80
N ALA A 24 -11.43 15.75 -6.34
CA ALA A 24 -10.08 15.30 -6.11
C ALA A 24 -9.33 15.36 -7.44
N PRO A 25 -8.07 15.84 -7.48
CA PRO A 25 -7.28 15.83 -8.69
C PRO A 25 -7.18 14.41 -9.26
N GLU A 26 -7.13 14.28 -10.59
CA GLU A 26 -7.03 13.01 -11.30
C GLU A 26 -5.60 12.44 -11.20
N VAL A 27 -5.21 12.12 -9.97
CA VAL A 27 -3.89 11.60 -9.58
C VAL A 27 -3.74 10.20 -10.14
N THR A 28 -2.70 9.99 -10.94
CA THR A 28 -2.36 8.65 -11.39
C THR A 28 -1.85 7.84 -10.20
N PRO A 29 -2.17 6.53 -10.10
CA PRO A 29 -1.63 5.67 -9.04
C PRO A 29 -0.09 5.76 -8.92
N ASP A 30 0.59 6.08 -10.01
CA ASP A 30 2.05 6.28 -10.10
C ASP A 30 2.59 7.36 -9.14
N GLU A 31 1.89 8.49 -8.97
CA GLU A 31 2.36 9.58 -8.10
C GLU A 31 2.28 9.18 -6.62
N SER A 32 1.10 8.74 -6.16
CA SER A 32 0.92 8.27 -4.79
C SER A 32 1.79 7.05 -4.47
N THR A 33 1.98 6.14 -5.43
CA THR A 33 2.88 4.98 -5.28
C THR A 33 4.34 5.43 -5.13
N SER A 34 4.75 6.50 -5.80
CA SER A 34 6.10 7.06 -5.68
C SER A 34 6.34 7.68 -4.29
N GLU A 35 5.33 8.31 -3.69
CA GLU A 35 5.40 8.81 -2.30
C GLU A 35 5.43 7.64 -1.29
N ILE A 36 4.60 6.61 -1.49
CA ILE A 36 4.60 5.39 -0.65
C ILE A 36 5.97 4.67 -0.73
N VAL A 37 6.59 4.60 -1.91
CA VAL A 37 7.97 4.09 -2.08
C VAL A 37 8.96 4.92 -1.27
N ALA A 38 8.81 6.25 -1.21
CA ALA A 38 9.69 7.11 -0.44
C ALA A 38 9.57 6.87 1.08
N GLU A 39 8.35 6.77 1.63
CA GLU A 39 8.17 6.41 3.05
C GLU A 39 8.75 5.02 3.37
N LEU A 40 8.52 4.02 2.51
CA LEU A 40 9.07 2.68 2.69
C LEU A 40 10.61 2.64 2.66
N LEU A 41 11.25 3.52 1.88
CA LEU A 41 12.71 3.65 1.82
C LEU A 41 13.31 4.45 2.99
N GLU A 42 12.58 5.43 3.55
CA GLU A 42 13.06 6.23 4.69
C GLU A 42 12.75 5.59 6.05
N HIS A 43 11.61 4.90 6.19
CA HIS A 43 11.08 4.41 7.46
C HIS A 43 10.94 2.89 7.54
N GLY A 44 10.90 2.18 6.41
CA GLY A 44 10.67 0.73 6.35
C GLY A 44 9.19 0.31 6.53
N CYS A 45 8.30 1.29 6.69
CA CYS A 45 6.84 1.13 6.73
C CYS A 45 6.14 2.36 6.14
N VAL A 46 4.86 2.19 5.83
CA VAL A 46 3.90 3.25 5.47
C VAL A 46 2.62 3.01 6.28
N THR A 47 1.91 4.06 6.70
CA THR A 47 0.59 3.91 7.35
C THR A 47 -0.52 4.38 6.41
N ILE A 48 -1.48 3.51 6.12
CA ILE A 48 -2.65 3.79 5.26
C ILE A 48 -3.90 3.27 5.96
N ASN A 49 -4.94 4.10 6.13
CA ASN A 49 -6.19 3.77 6.82
C ASN A 49 -5.97 3.10 8.19
N ARG A 50 -5.08 3.70 9.00
CA ARG A 50 -4.62 3.17 10.31
C ARG A 50 -3.95 1.78 10.28
N THR A 51 -3.62 1.26 9.11
CA THR A 51 -2.90 0.00 8.94
C THR A 51 -1.46 0.31 8.58
N GLU A 52 -0.51 -0.19 9.36
CA GLU A 52 0.92 -0.11 9.07
C GLU A 52 1.30 -1.26 8.13
N TYR A 53 1.93 -0.96 7.00
CA TYR A 53 2.42 -1.93 6.02
C TYR A 53 3.95 -1.92 6.05
N HIS A 54 4.57 -3.03 6.44
CA HIS A 54 6.03 -3.12 6.52
C HIS A 54 6.65 -3.63 5.23
N VAL A 55 7.83 -3.12 4.89
CA VAL A 55 8.63 -3.55 3.73
C VAL A 55 8.87 -5.06 3.68
N MET A 56 9.01 -5.70 4.84
CA MET A 56 9.18 -7.16 4.98
C MET A 56 7.98 -7.97 4.49
N GLU A 57 6.77 -7.40 4.55
CA GLU A 57 5.52 -8.05 4.13
C GLU A 57 5.28 -7.89 2.62
N LEU A 58 5.91 -6.88 2.00
CA LEU A 58 5.83 -6.60 0.57
C LEU A 58 6.72 -7.52 -0.26
N TYR A 59 7.78 -8.11 0.31
CA TYR A 59 8.74 -8.97 -0.40
C TYR A 59 8.15 -10.24 -1.05
N GLN A 60 6.93 -10.65 -0.68
CA GLN A 60 6.22 -11.73 -1.39
C GLN A 60 5.68 -11.31 -2.77
N TRP A 61 5.69 -10.01 -3.10
CA TRP A 61 5.09 -9.44 -4.30
C TRP A 61 6.09 -9.01 -5.38
N GLY A 62 7.40 -8.96 -5.09
CA GLY A 62 8.46 -8.60 -6.05
C GLY A 62 8.80 -9.65 -7.12
N GLY A 63 7.89 -10.59 -7.39
CA GLY A 63 8.07 -11.63 -8.41
C GLY A 63 9.17 -12.65 -8.12
N GLU A 64 9.71 -13.29 -9.18
CA GLU A 64 10.60 -14.45 -9.08
C GLU A 64 11.99 -14.15 -8.46
N LYS A 65 12.41 -12.88 -8.42
CA LYS A 65 13.72 -12.43 -7.90
C LYS A 65 13.89 -12.65 -6.39
N THR A 66 12.82 -12.47 -5.61
CA THR A 66 12.96 -11.97 -4.23
C THR A 66 13.67 -12.93 -3.29
N GLU A 67 13.47 -14.25 -3.38
CA GLU A 67 14.14 -15.17 -2.45
C GLU A 67 15.66 -15.30 -2.70
N GLU A 68 16.12 -15.21 -3.96
CA GLU A 68 17.57 -15.23 -4.25
C GLU A 68 18.21 -13.88 -3.92
N ASP A 69 17.57 -12.77 -4.29
CA ASP A 69 18.16 -11.46 -4.07
C ASP A 69 18.12 -10.99 -2.60
N LEU A 70 17.13 -11.44 -1.80
CA LEU A 70 17.18 -11.28 -0.33
C LEU A 70 18.32 -12.09 0.30
N ARG A 71 18.70 -13.25 -0.27
CA ARG A 71 19.88 -14.01 0.18
C ARG A 71 21.17 -13.30 -0.25
N ASN A 72 21.23 -12.78 -1.47
CA ASN A 72 22.38 -12.02 -1.99
C ASN A 72 22.62 -10.76 -1.16
N LEU A 73 21.56 -10.01 -0.81
CA LEU A 73 21.60 -8.84 0.08
C LEU A 73 22.39 -9.09 1.37
N VAL A 74 22.13 -10.21 2.06
CA VAL A 74 22.82 -10.55 3.32
C VAL A 74 24.32 -10.76 3.12
N PHE A 75 24.74 -11.30 1.98
CA PHE A 75 26.17 -11.47 1.65
C PHE A 75 26.81 -10.19 1.09
N MET A 76 26.07 -9.36 0.36
CA MET A 76 26.54 -8.10 -0.20
C MET A 76 26.74 -7.05 0.88
N ASN A 77 25.83 -6.93 1.86
CA ASN A 77 25.92 -5.93 2.94
C ASN A 77 27.20 -6.05 3.82
N ILE A 78 27.89 -7.20 3.76
CA ILE A 78 29.18 -7.43 4.43
C ILE A 78 30.39 -7.09 3.54
N ARG A 79 30.22 -7.10 2.20
CA ARG A 79 31.30 -7.00 1.21
C ARG A 79 31.31 -5.69 0.43
N ASP A 80 30.14 -5.20 0.08
CA ASP A 80 29.87 -3.98 -0.68
C ASP A 80 28.54 -3.39 -0.18
N PRO A 81 28.57 -2.54 0.86
CA PRO A 81 27.35 -1.99 1.46
C PRO A 81 26.58 -1.04 0.54
N GLU A 82 27.24 -0.38 -0.41
CA GLU A 82 26.57 0.52 -1.36
C GLU A 82 25.84 -0.28 -2.43
N ALA A 83 26.47 -1.31 -3.02
CA ALA A 83 25.78 -2.21 -3.94
C ALA A 83 24.63 -2.99 -3.25
N ALA A 84 24.78 -3.31 -1.96
CA ALA A 84 23.68 -3.88 -1.17
C ALA A 84 22.53 -2.88 -0.97
N LYS A 85 22.83 -1.60 -0.76
CA LYS A 85 21.82 -0.54 -0.64
C LYS A 85 21.10 -0.26 -1.96
N GLU A 86 21.82 -0.29 -3.09
CA GLU A 86 21.23 -0.18 -4.43
C GLU A 86 20.26 -1.34 -4.69
N LEU A 87 20.67 -2.59 -4.45
CA LEU A 87 19.82 -3.77 -4.59
C LEU A 87 18.62 -3.75 -3.64
N ALA A 88 18.79 -3.28 -2.39
CA ALA A 88 17.66 -3.09 -1.48
C ALA A 88 16.66 -2.06 -2.02
N THR A 89 17.16 -0.93 -2.53
CA THR A 89 16.30 0.11 -3.14
C THR A 89 15.52 -0.43 -4.35
N GLU A 90 16.15 -1.24 -5.22
CA GLU A 90 15.48 -1.88 -6.35
C GLU A 90 14.34 -2.80 -5.89
N ILE A 91 14.62 -3.76 -5.00
CA ILE A 91 13.62 -4.74 -4.52
C ILE A 91 12.45 -4.04 -3.81
N ILE A 92 12.74 -3.07 -2.94
CA ILE A 92 11.70 -2.33 -2.19
C ILE A 92 10.80 -1.58 -3.17
N THR A 93 11.39 -0.94 -4.18
CA THR A 93 10.65 -0.21 -5.23
C THR A 93 9.81 -1.15 -6.08
N GLU A 94 10.36 -2.27 -6.57
CA GLU A 94 9.60 -3.26 -7.36
C GLU A 94 8.43 -3.87 -6.54
N CYS A 95 8.66 -4.23 -5.28
CA CYS A 95 7.63 -4.80 -4.41
C CYS A 95 6.51 -3.80 -4.11
N ALA A 96 6.84 -2.54 -3.82
CA ALA A 96 5.88 -1.49 -3.52
C ALA A 96 5.08 -1.08 -4.77
N ILE A 97 5.73 -0.91 -5.92
CA ILE A 97 5.05 -0.62 -7.19
C ILE A 97 4.09 -1.75 -7.59
N TYR A 98 4.49 -3.01 -7.43
CA TYR A 98 3.56 -4.12 -7.67
C TYR A 98 2.40 -4.12 -6.68
N PHE A 99 2.66 -3.95 -5.38
CA PHE A 99 1.61 -4.03 -4.37
C PHE A 99 0.61 -2.87 -4.46
N PHE A 100 1.09 -1.62 -4.43
CA PHE A 100 0.26 -0.42 -4.42
C PHE A 100 -0.16 0.08 -5.81
N GLY A 101 0.46 -0.41 -6.89
CA GLY A 101 0.08 -0.08 -8.27
C GLY A 101 -0.73 -1.16 -8.99
N VAL A 102 -0.60 -2.44 -8.62
CA VAL A 102 -1.18 -3.58 -9.37
C VAL A 102 -2.05 -4.50 -8.51
N HIS A 103 -1.59 -4.88 -7.31
CA HIS A 103 -2.32 -5.82 -6.45
C HIS A 103 -3.49 -5.17 -5.70
N ASP A 104 -3.24 -4.06 -5.00
CA ASP A 104 -4.26 -3.30 -4.27
C ASP A 104 -4.10 -1.78 -4.53
N PRO A 105 -4.44 -1.31 -5.75
CA PRO A 105 -4.31 0.10 -6.12
C PRO A 105 -5.27 1.05 -5.36
N ALA A 106 -6.25 0.52 -4.62
CA ALA A 106 -7.11 1.35 -3.78
C ALA A 106 -6.33 1.98 -2.63
N LEU A 107 -5.30 1.32 -2.11
CA LEU A 107 -4.45 1.84 -1.03
C LEU A 107 -3.68 3.10 -1.45
N ALA A 108 -3.18 3.16 -2.70
CA ALA A 108 -2.53 4.34 -3.25
C ALA A 108 -3.48 5.54 -3.34
N SER A 109 -4.75 5.31 -3.68
CA SER A 109 -5.79 6.36 -3.67
C SER A 109 -6.17 6.81 -2.26
N ILE A 110 -6.21 5.89 -1.28
CA ILE A 110 -6.53 6.21 0.12
C ILE A 110 -5.40 7.02 0.77
N TYR A 111 -4.13 6.59 0.60
CA TYR A 111 -2.96 7.33 1.08
C TYR A 111 -2.93 8.77 0.53
N TYR A 112 -3.31 8.96 -0.74
CA TYR A 112 -3.43 10.30 -1.30
C TYR A 112 -4.51 11.13 -0.60
N GLN A 113 -5.69 10.55 -0.35
CA GLN A 113 -6.77 11.24 0.35
C GLN A 113 -6.41 11.56 1.82
N GLU A 114 -5.64 10.72 2.50
CA GLU A 114 -5.20 10.94 3.88
C GLU A 114 -4.12 12.03 4.01
N ASN A 115 -3.27 12.22 3.00
CA ASN A 115 -2.15 13.17 3.03
C ASN A 115 -2.38 14.48 2.26
N HIS A 116 -3.19 14.46 1.20
CA HIS A 116 -3.42 15.61 0.29
C HIS A 116 -4.89 16.04 0.17
N GLY A 117 -5.82 15.32 0.82
CA GLY A 117 -7.24 15.70 0.83
C GLY A 117 -7.53 16.94 1.69
N GLU A 118 -8.34 17.87 1.17
CA GLU A 118 -8.98 18.89 2.00
C GLU A 118 -10.15 18.27 2.80
N TYR A 119 -10.27 18.66 4.08
CA TYR A 119 -11.18 18.09 5.10
C TYR A 119 -12.68 18.33 4.86
#